data_AF-A0A7C0XLD3-F1
#
_entry.id   AF-A0A7C0XLD3-F1
#
_cell.length_a   1.000
_cell.length_b   1.000
_cell.length_c   1.000
_cell.angle_alpha   90.00
_cell.angle_beta   90.00
_cell.angle_gamma   90.00
#
_symmetry.space_group_name_H-M   'P 1'
#
loop_
_entity.id
_entity.type
_entity.pdbx_description
1 polymer ?
#
loop_
_entity_poly.entity_id
_entity_poly.type
_entity_poly.pdbx_seq_one_letter_code
_entity_poly.pdbx_strand_id
1 'polypeptide(L)'
;MQTLTIELTDNNSLKVLQELEHKRLIRIVREPDLKSYALPGKPINQEDFKKWVEYAEDSPTVSLAEAKQRWATQKKKLQKLIR
;
A
#
# COMPACT_ATOMS: atom_id res chain seq x y z
N MET A 1 0.24 19.37 7.54
CA MET A 1 -0.89 18.59 8.06
C MET A 1 -0.94 18.77 9.57
N GLN A 2 -2.08 19.19 10.12
CA GLN A 2 -2.31 19.22 11.56
C GLN A 2 -3.27 18.09 11.91
N THR A 3 -2.91 17.30 12.92
CA THR A 3 -3.73 16.19 13.42
C THR A 3 -4.17 16.54 14.83
N LEU A 4 -5.49 16.50 15.08
CA LEU A 4 -6.07 16.73 16.39
C LEU A 4 -6.63 15.42 16.91
N THR A 5 -6.21 15.04 18.12
CA THR A 5 -6.76 13.87 18.82
C THR A 5 -7.96 14.32 19.63
N ILE A 6 -9.11 13.69 19.41
CA ILE A 6 -10.36 13.97 20.10
C ILE A 6 -10.78 12.69 20.82
N GLU A 7 -10.96 12.77 22.14
CA GLU A 7 -11.53 11.68 22.92
C GLU A 7 -13.06 11.69 22.77
N LEU A 8 -13.64 10.53 22.45
CA LEU A 8 -15.08 10.37 22.36
C LEU A 8 -15.60 9.65 23.60
N THR A 9 -16.43 10.35 24.37
CA THR A 9 -17.04 9.82 25.60
C THR A 9 -18.42 9.19 25.36
N ASP A 10 -19.02 9.39 24.19
CA ASP A 10 -20.33 8.86 23.82
C ASP A 10 -20.35 8.32 22.37
N ASN A 11 -21.12 7.26 22.14
CA ASN A 11 -21.21 6.57 20.86
C ASN A 11 -21.96 7.38 19.78
N ASN A 12 -22.87 8.30 20.13
CA ASN A 12 -23.50 9.16 19.12
C ASN A 12 -22.49 10.13 18.49
N SER A 13 -21.49 10.56 19.24
CA SER A 13 -20.44 11.47 18.76
C SER A 13 -19.63 10.86 17.61
N LEU A 14 -19.47 9.52 17.58
CA LEU A 14 -18.78 8.82 16.49
C LEU A 14 -19.56 8.92 15.17
N LYS A 15 -20.89 8.79 15.20
CA LYS A 15 -21.73 8.88 13.99
C LYS A 15 -21.62 10.26 13.35
N VAL A 16 -21.67 11.32 14.16
CA VAL A 16 -21.53 12.71 13.68
C VAL A 16 -20.16 12.91 13.01
N LEU A 17 -19.09 12.37 13.58
CA LEU A 17 -17.76 12.45 12.96
C LEU A 17 -17.67 11.65 11.65
N GLN A 18 -18.32 10.49 11.57
CA GLN A 18 -18.39 9.71 10.32
C GLN A 18 -19.16 10.46 9.23
N GLU A 19 -20.22 11.20 9.57
CA GLU A 19 -20.93 12.06 8.61
C GLU A 19 -20.05 13.20 8.09
N LEU A 20 -19.24 13.82 8.96
CA LEU A 20 -18.28 14.86 8.57
C LEU A 20 -17.17 14.31 7.68
N GLU A 21 -16.71 13.08 7.94
CA GLU A 21 -15.78 12.36 7.06
C GLU A 21 -16.42 12.05 5.70
N HIS A 22 -17.68 11.63 5.67
CA HIS A 22 -18.42 11.38 4.43
C HIS A 22 -18.57 12.64 3.57
N LYS A 23 -18.80 13.80 4.22
CA LYS A 23 -18.80 15.13 3.59
C LYS A 23 -17.39 15.62 3.20
N ARG A 24 -16.35 14.84 3.46
CA ARG A 24 -14.92 15.14 3.18
C ARG A 24 -14.40 16.39 3.89
N LEU A 25 -15.02 16.76 5.03
CA LEU A 25 -14.60 17.91 5.83
C LEU A 25 -13.46 17.56 6.78
N ILE A 26 -13.43 16.30 7.23
CA ILE A 26 -12.37 15.73 8.07
C ILE A 26 -11.95 14.36 7.54
N ARG A 27 -10.84 13.85 8.06
CA ARG A 27 -10.39 12.47 7.82
C ARG A 27 -10.14 11.81 9.17
N ILE A 28 -10.82 10.69 9.44
CA ILE A 28 -10.60 9.91 10.66
C ILE A 28 -9.41 8.99 10.39
N VAL A 29 -8.27 9.32 10.99
CA VAL A 29 -7.06 8.50 10.89
C VAL A 29 -7.15 7.40 11.93
N ARG A 30 -7.44 6.17 11.49
CA ARG A 30 -7.28 5.00 12.36
C ARG A 30 -5.81 4.77 12.61
N GLU A 31 -5.46 4.39 13.84
CA GLU A 31 -4.10 3.97 14.14
C GLU A 31 -3.70 2.84 13.17
N PRO A 32 -2.55 2.97 12.49
CA PRO A 32 -2.05 1.87 11.68
C PRO A 32 -1.74 0.69 12.60
N ASP A 33 -2.19 -0.50 12.23
CA ASP A 33 -1.83 -1.72 12.94
C ASP A 33 -0.34 -2.01 12.73
N LEU A 34 0.49 -1.50 13.64
CA LEU A 34 1.95 -1.65 13.62
C LEU A 34 2.39 -3.10 13.89
N LYS A 35 1.47 -4.00 14.25
CA LYS A 35 1.76 -5.44 14.44
C LYS A 35 1.41 -6.27 13.20
N SER A 36 0.88 -5.65 12.16
CA SER A 36 0.59 -6.36 10.92
C SER A 36 1.86 -6.65 10.13
N TYR A 37 2.09 -7.91 9.82
CA TYR A 37 3.12 -8.33 8.86
C TYR A 37 2.72 -8.03 7.41
N ALA A 38 1.50 -7.52 7.18
CA ALA A 38 1.05 -7.12 5.85
C ALA A 38 1.70 -5.79 5.45
N LEU A 39 2.02 -5.66 4.16
CA LEU A 39 2.50 -4.40 3.62
C LEU A 39 1.48 -3.29 3.85
N PRO A 40 1.93 -2.06 4.21
CA PRO A 40 1.03 -0.94 4.37
C PRO A 40 0.32 -0.64 3.05
N GLY A 41 -1.00 -0.57 3.06
CA GLY A 41 -1.78 -0.36 1.85
C GLY A 41 -3.28 -0.60 2.04
N LYS A 42 -4.05 -0.33 0.98
CA LYS A 42 -5.45 -0.75 0.92
C LYS A 42 -5.49 -2.25 0.60
N PRO A 43 -6.35 -3.04 1.25
CA PRO A 43 -6.60 -4.41 0.85
C PRO A 43 -6.99 -4.46 -0.63
N ILE A 44 -6.37 -5.37 -1.39
CA ILE A 44 -6.76 -5.63 -2.77
C ILE A 44 -8.15 -6.30 -2.75
N ASN A 45 -9.05 -5.87 -3.63
CA ASN A 45 -10.33 -6.55 -3.80
C ASN A 45 -10.17 -7.78 -4.72
N GLN A 46 -11.18 -8.63 -4.76
CA GLN A 46 -11.10 -9.89 -5.51
C GLN A 46 -10.96 -9.69 -7.03
N GLU A 47 -11.54 -8.62 -7.58
CA GLU A 47 -11.51 -8.33 -9.01
C GLU A 47 -10.12 -7.84 -9.45
N ASP A 48 -9.53 -6.94 -8.68
CA ASP A 48 -8.17 -6.45 -8.90
C ASP A 48 -7.14 -7.56 -8.70
N PHE A 49 -7.40 -8.48 -7.76
CA PHE A 49 -6.56 -9.67 -7.58
C PHE A 49 -6.61 -10.58 -8.82
N LYS A 50 -7.80 -10.84 -9.39
CA LYS A 50 -7.93 -11.64 -10.62
C LYS A 50 -7.19 -11.01 -11.81
N LYS A 51 -7.35 -9.70 -12.01
CA LYS A 51 -6.64 -8.94 -13.06
C LYS A 51 -5.11 -9.03 -12.88
N TRP A 52 -4.64 -8.98 -11.63
CA TRP A 52 -3.23 -9.12 -11.33
C TRP A 52 -2.70 -10.51 -11.70
N VAL A 53 -3.46 -11.57 -11.41
CA VAL A 53 -3.09 -12.94 -11.79
C VAL A 53 -3.04 -13.09 -13.31
N GLU A 54 -4.07 -12.67 -14.03
CA GLU A 54 -4.11 -12.72 -15.51
C GLU A 54 -2.91 -11.99 -16.12
N TYR A 55 -2.63 -10.76 -15.65
CA TYR A 55 -1.46 -10.02 -16.08
C TYR A 55 -0.14 -10.76 -15.78
N ALA A 56 -0.01 -11.37 -14.60
CA ALA A 56 1.20 -12.06 -14.19
C ALA A 56 1.44 -13.36 -14.98
N GLU A 57 0.37 -14.04 -15.40
CA GLU A 57 0.44 -15.25 -16.24
C GLU A 57 0.74 -14.91 -17.70
N ASP A 58 0.16 -13.83 -18.22
CA ASP A 58 0.41 -13.33 -19.57
C ASP A 58 1.77 -12.60 -19.69
N SER A 59 2.37 -12.27 -18.55
CA SER A 59 3.67 -11.61 -18.50
C SER A 59 4.74 -12.52 -19.12
N PRO A 60 5.55 -12.02 -20.07
CA PRO A 60 6.65 -12.81 -20.61
C PRO A 60 7.62 -13.20 -19.50
N THR A 61 7.64 -14.50 -19.18
CA THR A 61 8.57 -15.05 -18.19
C THR A 61 9.96 -15.07 -18.82
N VAL A 62 10.92 -14.38 -18.20
CA VAL A 62 12.32 -14.50 -18.58
C VAL A 62 12.93 -15.74 -17.93
N SER A 63 13.86 -16.40 -18.63
CA SER A 63 14.58 -17.52 -18.02
C SER A 63 15.33 -17.05 -16.78
N LEU A 64 15.45 -17.91 -15.77
CA LEU A 64 16.16 -17.59 -14.53
C LEU A 64 17.62 -17.17 -14.80
N ALA A 65 18.24 -17.74 -15.84
CA ALA A 65 19.58 -17.40 -16.27
C ALA A 65 19.66 -15.95 -16.79
N GLU A 66 18.74 -15.55 -17.67
CA GLU A 66 18.66 -14.18 -18.19
C GLU A 66 18.36 -13.16 -17.09
N ALA A 67 17.43 -13.49 -16.18
CA ALA A 67 17.11 -12.65 -15.04
C ALA A 67 18.34 -12.40 -14.15
N LYS A 68 19.10 -13.45 -13.83
CA LYS A 68 20.35 -13.36 -13.06
C LYS A 68 21.40 -12.49 -13.77
N GLN A 69 21.55 -12.65 -15.09
CA GLN A 69 22.50 -11.86 -15.89
C GLN A 69 22.11 -10.37 -15.92
N ARG A 70 20.82 -10.06 -16.13
CA ARG A 70 20.29 -8.69 -16.12
C ARG A 70 20.48 -8.04 -14.75
N TRP A 71 20.17 -8.76 -13.67
CA TRP A 71 20.38 -8.29 -12.30
C TRP A 71 21.84 -7.97 -12.01
N ALA A 72 22.77 -8.88 -12.34
CA ALA A 72 24.21 -8.65 -12.13
C ALA A 72 24.72 -7.41 -12.89
N THR A 73 24.21 -7.20 -14.11
CA THR A 73 24.56 -6.04 -14.94
C THR A 73 24.04 -4.74 -14.31
N GLN A 74 22.78 -4.70 -13.88
CA GLN A 74 22.20 -3.53 -13.23
C GLN A 74 22.86 -3.23 -11.88
N LYS A 75 23.14 -4.26 -11.08
CA LYS A 75 23.88 -4.12 -9.81
C LYS A 75 25.24 -3.46 -10.03
N LYS A 76 25.98 -3.87 -11.07
CA LYS A 76 27.28 -3.28 -11.42
C LYS A 76 27.16 -1.81 -11.85
N LYS A 77 26.09 -1.43 -12.56
CA LYS A 77 25.81 -0.03 -12.92
C LYS A 77 25.51 0.81 -11.68
N LEU A 78 24.63 0.32 -10.80
CA LEU A 78 24.29 1.00 -9.53
C LEU A 78 25.52 1.19 -8.64
N GLN A 79 26.36 0.17 -8.51
CA GLN A 79 27.62 0.28 -7.76
C GLN A 79 28.57 1.34 -8.31
N LYS A 80 28.59 1.58 -9.62
CA LYS A 80 29.39 2.65 -10.24
C LYS A 80 28.83 4.06 -10.00
N LEU A 81 27.54 4.19 -9.71
CA LEU A 81 26.90 5.48 -9.44
C LEU A 81 26.99 5.88 -7.96
N ILE A 82 27.20 4.90 -7.09
CA ILE A 82 27.36 5.09 -5.63
C ILE A 82 28.84 5.34 -5.26
N ARG A 83 29.77 5.04 -6.19
CA ARG A 83 31.20 5.29 -6.04
C ARG A 83 31.62 6.54 -6.79
#